data_AF-A0A538LBX9-F1
#
_entry.id   AF-A0A538LBX9-F1
#
_cell.length_a   1.000
_cell.length_b   1.000
_cell.length_c   1.000
_cell.angle_alpha   90.00
_cell.angle_beta   90.00
_cell.angle_gamma   90.00
#
_symmetry.space_group_name_H-M   'P 1'
#
loop_
_entity.id
_entity.type
_entity.pdbx_description
1 polymer ?
#
loop_
_entity_poly.entity_id
_entity_poly.type
_entity_poly.pdbx_seq_one_letter_code
_entity_poly.pdbx_strand_id
1 'polypeptide(L)'
;MSTSSAELETGAADEAHERLLTGWGRTAPSRAEVVEPRTADDVAEALAGAGPRGALARGLGRSYGDAAQNAGGRVLAMSLLAAVREIDEEAGEATVDAGVSIEQLVQLLVPMGFFVPVTPGTWHVTVGGAIAADVHGKNHHRDGSFCDHVVWFELLTPAGERVRLARGDELFDATAGGMGLTGIVLSARLRLLRVESAYMTVDRERAGDLDDAMARMSARDDEYRYSVAWIDCLARGRSLGRSVLIRGDHAGADLAPAGRGNGALAVPGGTKLAAPPWTPPGLLRRSTVRIFNEAYYRSAPVSEIGRIEHMRPFFWPLDSVRNWNRIYGPSGFLQYQLVVPFGREDALRESLER
;
A
#
# COMPACT_ATOMS: atom_id res chain seq x y z
N MET A 1 -18.38 56.83 -24.03
CA MET A 1 -18.45 55.40 -24.43
C MET A 1 -17.48 54.66 -23.54
N SER A 2 -18.06 53.82 -22.69
CA SER A 2 -17.50 53.23 -21.48
C SER A 2 -16.89 51.86 -21.76
N THR A 3 -15.76 51.55 -21.08
CA THR A 3 -15.31 50.23 -20.56
C THR A 3 -15.15 49.06 -21.57
N SER A 4 -14.17 48.16 -21.49
CA SER A 4 -13.58 47.45 -20.36
C SER A 4 -12.30 46.74 -20.87
N SER A 5 -11.12 46.95 -20.29
CA SER A 5 -10.51 46.08 -19.27
C SER A 5 -10.84 44.60 -19.45
N ALA A 6 -9.90 43.86 -20.05
CA ALA A 6 -9.89 42.40 -20.07
C ALA A 6 -9.46 41.92 -18.68
N GLU A 7 -10.43 41.46 -17.90
CA GLU A 7 -10.21 40.71 -16.67
C GLU A 7 -9.58 39.36 -17.01
N LEU A 8 -8.45 39.10 -16.36
CA LEU A 8 -7.87 37.78 -16.21
C LEU A 8 -8.87 36.93 -15.41
N GLU A 9 -9.63 36.09 -16.10
CA GLU A 9 -10.40 35.02 -15.46
C GLU A 9 -9.43 34.09 -14.74
N THR A 10 -9.47 34.17 -13.41
CA THR A 10 -8.94 33.18 -12.50
C THR A 10 -9.81 31.95 -12.63
N GLY A 11 -9.28 30.91 -13.28
CA GLY A 11 -9.98 29.65 -13.51
C GLY A 11 -10.48 29.04 -12.20
N ALA A 12 -11.79 28.77 -12.17
CA ALA A 12 -12.56 28.32 -11.02
C ALA A 12 -12.02 27.03 -10.37
N ALA A 13 -12.18 26.97 -9.05
CA ALA A 13 -12.02 25.76 -8.26
C ALA A 13 -13.03 24.68 -8.72
N ASP A 14 -12.48 23.53 -9.11
CA ASP A 14 -12.96 22.17 -8.81
C ASP A 14 -14.49 21.91 -8.89
N GLU A 15 -14.99 21.54 -10.07
CA GLU A 15 -16.38 21.10 -10.23
C GLU A 15 -16.59 19.76 -9.51
N ALA A 16 -17.45 19.75 -8.50
CA ALA A 16 -17.88 18.53 -7.83
C ALA A 16 -18.74 17.68 -8.79
N HIS A 17 -18.38 16.40 -8.94
CA HIS A 17 -19.08 15.50 -9.87
C HIS A 17 -19.63 14.27 -9.16
N GLU A 18 -20.90 13.93 -9.43
CA GLU A 18 -21.44 12.65 -9.00
C GLU A 18 -20.73 11.50 -9.71
N ARG A 19 -20.15 10.58 -8.92
CA ARG A 19 -19.46 9.40 -9.44
C ARG A 19 -19.91 8.15 -8.71
N LEU A 20 -20.03 7.06 -9.48
CA LEU A 20 -20.17 5.72 -8.90
C LEU A 20 -18.79 5.24 -8.47
N LEU A 21 -18.62 5.02 -7.18
CA LEU A 21 -17.37 4.55 -6.57
C LEU A 21 -17.46 3.07 -6.23
N THR A 22 -16.29 2.44 -6.18
CA THR A 22 -16.05 1.11 -5.61
C THR A 22 -14.68 1.11 -4.93
N GLY A 23 -14.46 0.16 -4.03
CA GLY A 23 -13.11 -0.25 -3.65
C GLY A 23 -12.40 -1.02 -4.75
N TRP A 24 -11.17 -1.44 -4.49
CA TRP A 24 -10.38 -2.21 -5.43
C TRP A 24 -11.02 -3.56 -5.79
N GLY A 25 -11.85 -4.12 -4.91
CA GLY A 25 -12.60 -5.36 -5.11
C GLY A 25 -13.79 -5.22 -6.07
N ARG A 26 -14.15 -4.00 -6.50
CA ARG A 26 -15.27 -3.73 -7.43
C ARG A 26 -16.64 -4.27 -6.94
N THR A 27 -16.81 -4.33 -5.62
CA THR A 27 -18.07 -4.71 -4.96
C THR A 27 -18.71 -3.49 -4.30
N ALA A 28 -19.98 -3.63 -3.88
CA ALA A 28 -20.75 -2.64 -3.14
C ALA A 28 -20.61 -1.20 -3.70
N PRO A 29 -21.02 -0.96 -4.97
CA PRO A 29 -20.88 0.35 -5.56
C PRO A 29 -21.82 1.36 -4.90
N SER A 30 -21.34 2.59 -4.69
CA SER A 30 -22.16 3.68 -4.15
C SER A 30 -21.92 4.99 -4.90
N ARG A 31 -22.93 5.85 -4.99
CA ARG A 31 -22.81 7.19 -5.58
C ARG A 31 -22.38 8.19 -4.52
N ALA A 32 -21.43 9.04 -4.86
CA ALA A 32 -20.98 10.15 -4.04
C ALA A 32 -20.66 11.36 -4.92
N GLU A 33 -20.76 12.55 -4.34
CA GLU A 33 -20.18 13.76 -4.89
C GLU A 33 -18.66 13.71 -4.67
N VAL A 34 -17.87 13.78 -5.74
CA VAL A 34 -16.40 13.74 -5.65
C VAL A 34 -15.83 15.10 -5.97
N VAL A 35 -14.92 15.55 -5.11
CA VAL A 35 -14.09 16.75 -5.27
C VAL A 35 -12.61 16.36 -5.25
N GLU A 36 -11.75 17.10 -5.95
CA GLU A 36 -10.33 16.80 -6.14
C GLU A 36 -9.45 17.94 -5.62
N PRO A 37 -9.39 18.15 -4.29
CA PRO A 37 -8.72 19.30 -3.69
C PRO A 37 -7.21 19.29 -3.96
N ARG A 38 -6.64 20.47 -4.17
CA ARG A 38 -5.22 20.70 -4.49
C ARG A 38 -4.48 21.38 -3.35
N THR A 39 -5.19 22.09 -2.49
CA THR A 39 -4.65 22.78 -1.33
C THR A 39 -5.35 22.35 -0.04
N ALA A 40 -4.74 22.63 1.11
CA ALA A 40 -5.38 22.40 2.41
C ALA A 40 -6.64 23.26 2.60
N ASP A 41 -6.71 24.43 1.95
CA ASP A 41 -7.87 25.32 2.00
C ASP A 41 -9.03 24.72 1.18
N ASP A 42 -8.76 24.15 0.00
CA ASP A 42 -9.75 23.40 -0.79
C ASP A 42 -10.36 22.25 0.02
N VAL A 43 -9.52 21.53 0.80
CA VAL A 43 -9.99 20.45 1.67
C VAL A 43 -10.91 20.99 2.77
N ALA A 44 -10.55 22.14 3.37
CA ALA A 44 -11.36 22.77 4.40
C ALA A 44 -12.70 23.27 3.86
N GLU A 45 -12.70 23.90 2.68
CA GLU A 45 -13.92 24.33 2.00
C GLU A 45 -14.81 23.14 1.62
N ALA A 46 -14.22 22.08 1.07
CA ALA A 46 -14.93 20.85 0.73
C ALA A 46 -15.56 20.17 1.95
N LEU A 47 -14.87 20.16 3.10
CA LEU A 47 -15.39 19.61 4.34
C LEU A 47 -16.53 20.48 4.90
N ALA A 48 -16.34 21.81 4.93
CA ALA A 48 -17.33 22.74 5.43
C ALA A 48 -18.62 22.76 4.59
N GLY A 49 -18.50 22.59 3.28
CA GLY A 49 -19.64 22.49 2.36
C GLY A 49 -20.30 21.11 2.31
N ALA A 50 -19.85 20.14 3.11
CA ALA A 50 -20.42 18.79 3.09
C ALA A 50 -21.86 18.77 3.62
N GLY A 51 -22.74 18.04 2.93
CA GLY A 51 -24.13 17.88 3.35
C GLY A 51 -24.31 17.00 4.60
N PRO A 52 -25.56 16.65 4.96
CA PRO A 52 -25.86 15.86 6.17
C PRO A 52 -25.29 14.43 6.16
N ARG A 53 -24.80 13.96 5.01
CA ARG A 53 -24.11 12.67 4.84
C ARG A 53 -22.60 12.78 5.10
N GLY A 54 -22.10 13.96 5.42
CA GLY A 54 -20.70 14.22 5.73
C GLY A 54 -19.76 14.06 4.53
N ALA A 55 -18.46 13.99 4.84
CA ALA A 55 -17.38 13.87 3.88
C ALA A 55 -16.38 12.78 4.31
N LEU A 56 -15.70 12.18 3.34
CA LEU A 56 -14.66 11.18 3.59
C LEU A 56 -13.48 11.39 2.63
N ALA A 57 -12.26 11.25 3.12
CA ALA A 57 -11.07 11.28 2.29
C ALA A 57 -10.92 9.99 1.47
N ARG A 58 -10.45 10.11 0.23
CA ARG A 58 -10.12 8.99 -0.65
C ARG A 58 -8.73 9.20 -1.24
N GLY A 59 -7.83 8.26 -0.96
CA GLY A 59 -6.54 8.15 -1.65
C GLY A 59 -6.68 7.47 -3.02
N LEU A 60 -5.74 6.59 -3.38
CA LEU A 60 -5.72 5.90 -4.68
C LEU A 60 -6.72 4.72 -4.81
N GLY A 61 -7.64 4.56 -3.85
CA GLY A 61 -8.71 3.55 -3.92
C GLY A 61 -8.23 2.10 -3.87
N ARG A 62 -7.18 1.80 -3.09
CA ARG A 62 -6.61 0.45 -2.95
C ARG A 62 -7.20 -0.41 -1.84
N SER A 63 -7.96 0.17 -0.92
CA SER A 63 -8.80 -0.64 -0.02
C SER A 63 -9.80 -1.43 -0.87
N TYR A 64 -9.97 -2.72 -0.56
CA TYR A 64 -10.79 -3.63 -1.35
C TYR A 64 -12.28 -3.34 -1.19
N GLY A 65 -12.70 -2.97 0.02
CA GLY A 65 -14.09 -2.74 0.41
C GLY A 65 -14.55 -1.28 0.21
N ASP A 66 -15.39 -0.81 1.12
CA ASP A 66 -16.09 0.48 1.05
C ASP A 66 -15.51 1.58 1.93
N ALA A 67 -14.40 1.33 2.61
CA ALA A 67 -13.74 2.26 3.54
C ALA A 67 -13.35 3.63 2.94
N ALA A 68 -13.38 3.81 1.62
CA ALA A 68 -13.11 5.10 0.96
C ALA A 68 -14.26 5.50 0.03
N GLN A 69 -15.50 5.23 0.45
CA GLN A 69 -16.75 5.58 -0.20
C GLN A 69 -17.70 6.24 0.80
N ASN A 70 -18.54 7.19 0.34
CA ASN A 70 -19.55 7.81 1.19
C ASN A 70 -20.88 7.96 0.42
N ALA A 71 -21.77 6.97 0.57
CA ALA A 71 -23.01 6.89 -0.20
C ALA A 71 -23.93 8.11 0.05
N GLY A 72 -24.20 8.88 -1.00
CA GLY A 72 -24.99 10.11 -0.99
C GLY A 72 -24.30 11.28 -0.27
N GLY A 73 -23.05 11.12 0.13
CA GLY A 73 -22.24 12.18 0.74
C GLY A 73 -21.09 12.60 -0.19
N ARG A 74 -20.12 13.30 0.41
CA ARG A 74 -18.96 13.82 -0.30
C ARG A 74 -17.73 12.94 -0.13
N VAL A 75 -16.93 12.83 -1.17
CA VAL A 75 -15.63 12.14 -1.17
C VAL A 75 -14.56 13.07 -1.71
N LEU A 76 -13.50 13.28 -0.93
CA LEU A 76 -12.38 14.14 -1.29
C LEU A 76 -11.27 13.27 -1.87
N ALA A 77 -11.03 13.34 -3.18
CA ALA A 77 -9.95 12.64 -3.87
C ALA A 77 -8.61 13.36 -3.63
N MET A 78 -7.88 12.93 -2.61
CA MET A 78 -6.72 13.64 -2.09
C MET A 78 -5.48 13.59 -2.98
N SER A 79 -5.49 12.87 -4.10
CA SER A 79 -4.30 12.61 -4.93
C SER A 79 -3.70 13.85 -5.59
N LEU A 80 -4.40 14.98 -5.62
CA LEU A 80 -3.89 16.24 -6.15
C LEU A 80 -3.21 17.12 -5.09
N LEU A 81 -3.50 16.90 -3.80
CA LEU A 81 -2.73 17.43 -2.67
C LEU A 81 -1.51 16.52 -2.44
N ALA A 82 -0.51 16.62 -3.31
CA ALA A 82 0.59 15.66 -3.41
C ALA A 82 1.98 16.31 -3.53
N ALA A 83 2.22 17.41 -2.80
CA ALA A 83 3.54 18.00 -2.72
C ALA A 83 4.45 17.29 -1.70
N VAL A 84 5.71 17.11 -2.06
CA VAL A 84 6.79 16.84 -1.10
C VAL A 84 7.25 18.19 -0.59
N ARG A 85 7.07 18.46 0.70
CA ARG A 85 7.26 19.78 1.31
C ARG A 85 8.70 20.00 1.73
N GLU A 86 9.31 18.97 2.32
CA GLU A 86 10.64 19.04 2.91
C GLU A 86 11.24 17.63 2.98
N ILE A 87 12.55 17.53 2.73
CA ILE A 87 13.35 16.34 3.04
C ILE A 87 14.53 16.80 3.89
N ASP A 88 14.63 16.26 5.09
CA ASP A 88 15.69 16.48 6.05
C ASP A 88 16.60 15.24 6.04
N GLU A 89 17.67 15.29 5.24
CA GLU A 89 18.60 14.16 5.07
C GLU A 89 19.42 13.88 6.33
N GLU A 90 19.64 14.89 7.17
CA GLU A 90 20.40 14.75 8.41
C GLU A 90 19.56 14.02 9.47
N ALA A 91 18.30 14.45 9.65
CA ALA A 91 17.36 13.75 10.53
C ALA A 91 16.86 12.41 9.94
N GLY A 92 16.95 12.24 8.62
CA GLY A 92 16.35 11.11 7.92
C GLY A 92 14.83 11.17 7.96
N GLU A 93 14.25 12.34 7.69
CA GLU A 93 12.81 12.58 7.77
C GLU A 93 12.30 13.31 6.51
N ALA A 94 11.03 13.10 6.15
CA ALA A 94 10.38 13.84 5.06
C ALA A 94 9.00 14.32 5.46
N THR A 95 8.70 15.58 5.17
CA THR A 95 7.37 16.18 5.31
C THR A 95 6.68 16.16 3.95
N VAL A 96 5.51 15.53 3.86
CA VAL A 96 4.78 15.33 2.60
C VAL A 96 3.29 15.50 2.77
N ASP A 97 2.62 15.88 1.70
CA ASP A 97 1.16 15.91 1.68
C ASP A 97 0.57 14.50 1.73
N ALA A 98 -0.63 14.38 2.30
CA ALA A 98 -1.33 13.12 2.46
C ALA A 98 -1.70 12.43 1.14
N GLY A 99 -1.76 13.16 0.03
CA GLY A 99 -2.01 12.63 -1.30
C GLY A 99 -0.78 12.04 -1.99
N VAL A 100 0.44 12.30 -1.49
CA VAL A 100 1.66 11.70 -2.02
C VAL A 100 1.58 10.18 -1.91
N SER A 101 1.89 9.48 -3.01
CA SER A 101 1.92 8.01 -3.03
C SER A 101 3.26 7.43 -2.59
N ILE A 102 3.25 6.19 -2.12
CA ILE A 102 4.47 5.44 -1.81
C ILE A 102 5.33 5.29 -3.08
N GLU A 103 4.73 5.13 -4.27
CA GLU A 103 5.47 5.14 -5.55
C GLU A 103 6.26 6.44 -5.72
N GLN A 104 5.63 7.60 -5.52
CA GLN A 104 6.30 8.90 -5.62
C GLN A 104 7.42 9.04 -4.58
N LEU A 105 7.18 8.61 -3.34
CA LEU A 105 8.20 8.61 -2.29
C LEU A 105 9.39 7.73 -2.66
N VAL A 106 9.16 6.50 -3.10
CA VAL A 106 10.22 5.56 -3.49
C VAL A 106 11.04 6.11 -4.65
N GLN A 107 10.37 6.64 -5.68
CA GLN A 107 11.06 7.21 -6.84
C GLN A 107 11.92 8.42 -6.49
N LEU A 108 11.52 9.21 -5.49
CA LEU A 108 12.26 10.38 -5.02
C LEU A 108 13.38 10.02 -4.03
N LEU A 109 13.07 9.20 -3.03
CA LEU A 109 13.92 8.98 -1.86
C LEU A 109 15.02 7.94 -2.11
N VAL A 110 14.75 6.89 -2.90
CA VAL A 110 15.76 5.84 -3.12
C VAL A 110 17.01 6.39 -3.80
N PRO A 111 16.92 7.24 -4.84
CA PRO A 111 18.11 7.90 -5.40
C PRO A 111 18.91 8.73 -4.37
N MET A 112 18.28 9.17 -3.28
CA MET A 112 18.92 9.92 -2.18
C MET A 112 19.45 9.01 -1.07
N GLY A 113 19.35 7.68 -1.21
CA GLY A 113 19.77 6.72 -0.19
C GLY A 113 18.77 6.54 0.94
N PHE A 114 17.48 6.84 0.68
CA PHE A 114 16.40 6.69 1.65
C PHE A 114 15.26 5.82 1.11
N PHE A 115 14.51 5.19 2.01
CA PHE A 115 13.36 4.37 1.71
C PHE A 115 12.24 4.61 2.72
N VAL A 116 10.99 4.36 2.31
CA VAL A 116 9.84 4.41 3.20
C VAL A 116 9.84 3.13 4.06
N PRO A 117 9.92 3.20 5.40
CA PRO A 117 10.20 2.01 6.22
C PRO A 117 9.17 0.88 6.05
N VAL A 118 7.89 1.21 5.92
CA VAL A 118 6.81 0.24 5.74
C VAL A 118 6.13 0.48 4.40
N THR A 119 6.05 -0.57 3.59
CA THR A 119 5.34 -0.57 2.32
C THR A 119 4.42 -1.80 2.22
N PRO A 120 3.15 -1.64 1.84
CA PRO A 120 2.26 -2.77 1.61
C PRO A 120 2.60 -3.46 0.28
N GLY A 121 1.87 -4.53 -0.05
CA GLY A 121 2.09 -5.32 -1.28
C GLY A 121 1.88 -4.57 -2.61
N THR A 122 1.50 -3.28 -2.56
CA THR A 122 1.48 -2.36 -3.71
C THR A 122 1.95 -0.98 -3.26
N TRP A 123 2.78 -0.30 -4.05
CA TRP A 123 3.20 1.08 -3.76
C TRP A 123 2.18 2.14 -4.20
N HIS A 124 1.06 1.74 -4.81
CA HIS A 124 0.05 2.66 -5.30
C HIS A 124 -0.94 3.08 -4.20
N VAL A 125 -0.43 3.42 -3.02
CA VAL A 125 -1.17 3.86 -1.82
C VAL A 125 -0.69 5.25 -1.44
N THR A 126 -1.60 6.15 -1.03
CA THR A 126 -1.23 7.49 -0.55
C THR A 126 -0.80 7.46 0.91
N VAL A 127 -0.01 8.42 1.36
CA VAL A 127 0.40 8.57 2.77
C VAL A 127 -0.81 8.66 3.69
N GLY A 128 -1.82 9.46 3.34
CA GLY A 128 -3.07 9.55 4.12
C GLY A 128 -3.83 8.23 4.18
N GLY A 129 -3.85 7.46 3.09
CA GLY A 129 -4.45 6.12 3.08
C GLY A 129 -3.64 5.10 3.89
N ALA A 130 -2.31 5.24 3.90
CA ALA A 130 -1.41 4.40 4.69
C ALA A 130 -1.59 4.63 6.19
N ILE A 131 -1.75 5.89 6.62
CA ILE A 131 -2.07 6.28 8.00
C ILE A 131 -3.47 5.81 8.40
N ALA A 132 -4.47 6.11 7.56
CA ALA A 132 -5.87 5.79 7.87
C ALA A 132 -6.12 4.29 8.01
N ALA A 133 -5.38 3.45 7.28
CA ALA A 133 -5.48 2.00 7.38
C ALA A 133 -4.41 1.35 8.26
N ASP A 134 -3.52 2.16 8.86
CA ASP A 134 -2.28 1.75 9.52
C ASP A 134 -1.61 0.53 8.86
N VAL A 135 -1.22 0.72 7.59
CA VAL A 135 -0.82 -0.41 6.74
C VAL A 135 0.44 -1.09 7.26
N HIS A 136 0.53 -2.40 7.07
CA HIS A 136 1.70 -3.21 7.40
C HIS A 136 2.43 -3.68 6.13
N GLY A 137 3.70 -4.08 6.31
CA GLY A 137 4.56 -4.62 5.26
C GLY A 137 5.17 -5.97 5.64
N LYS A 138 6.09 -6.46 4.82
CA LYS A 138 6.83 -7.71 5.07
C LYS A 138 7.75 -7.66 6.30
N ASN A 139 7.96 -6.49 6.87
CA ASN A 139 8.82 -6.23 8.02
C ASN A 139 8.05 -6.01 9.32
N HIS A 140 6.74 -6.26 9.35
CA HIS A 140 5.90 -5.92 10.50
C HIS A 140 6.40 -6.53 11.82
N HIS A 141 6.94 -7.75 11.79
CA HIS A 141 7.49 -8.41 12.99
C HIS A 141 8.65 -7.64 13.64
N ARG A 142 9.35 -6.80 12.87
CA ARG A 142 10.52 -6.05 13.31
C ARG A 142 10.27 -4.55 13.42
N ASP A 143 9.63 -3.97 12.42
CA ASP A 143 9.50 -2.52 12.25
C ASP A 143 8.10 -2.00 12.59
N GLY A 144 7.10 -2.89 12.77
CA GLY A 144 5.73 -2.51 13.06
C GLY A 144 4.93 -2.08 11.83
N SER A 145 3.97 -1.19 12.03
CA SER A 145 3.05 -0.67 11.01
C SER A 145 3.50 0.71 10.48
N PHE A 146 2.77 1.25 9.51
CA PHE A 146 3.14 2.53 8.90
C PHE A 146 3.13 3.68 9.92
N CYS A 147 2.15 3.70 10.83
CA CYS A 147 2.05 4.75 11.84
C CYS A 147 3.21 4.69 12.84
N ASP A 148 3.88 3.55 13.05
CA ASP A 148 5.12 3.44 13.85
C ASP A 148 6.26 4.34 13.33
N HIS A 149 6.18 4.78 12.07
CA HIS A 149 7.17 5.65 11.44
C HIS A 149 6.70 7.08 11.20
N VAL A 150 5.48 7.44 11.62
CA VAL A 150 4.98 8.80 11.54
C VAL A 150 5.47 9.60 12.75
N VAL A 151 6.18 10.70 12.51
CA VAL A 151 6.64 11.63 13.56
C VAL A 151 5.48 12.50 14.01
N TRP A 152 4.74 13.06 13.05
CA TRP A 152 3.47 13.75 13.28
C TRP A 152 2.66 13.77 11.98
N PHE A 153 1.35 14.01 12.08
CA PHE A 153 0.52 14.39 10.95
C PHE A 153 -0.38 15.58 11.29
N GLU A 154 -0.75 16.36 10.28
CA GLU A 154 -1.75 17.43 10.41
C GLU A 154 -3.12 16.88 10.01
N LEU A 155 -4.08 17.00 10.91
CA LEU A 155 -5.46 16.54 10.76
C LEU A 155 -6.39 17.76 10.68
N LEU A 156 -7.22 17.80 9.64
CA LEU A 156 -8.40 18.65 9.62
C LEU A 156 -9.55 17.93 10.33
N THR A 157 -9.97 18.46 11.47
CA THR A 157 -11.06 17.91 12.27
C THR A 157 -12.43 18.27 11.68
N PRO A 158 -13.51 17.56 12.07
CA PRO A 158 -14.88 17.93 11.69
C PRO A 158 -15.30 19.34 12.11
N ALA A 159 -14.63 19.92 13.13
CA ALA A 159 -14.87 21.30 13.58
C ALA A 159 -14.22 22.36 12.65
N GLY A 160 -13.45 21.93 11.64
CA GLY A 160 -12.72 22.82 10.74
C GLY A 160 -11.35 23.25 11.29
N GLU A 161 -10.93 22.72 12.43
CA GLU A 161 -9.63 23.02 13.03
C GLU A 161 -8.54 22.12 12.45
N ARG A 162 -7.36 22.70 12.16
CA ARG A 162 -6.16 21.96 11.79
C ARG A 162 -5.33 21.72 13.03
N VAL A 163 -5.16 20.45 13.40
CA VAL A 163 -4.38 20.05 14.57
C VAL A 163 -3.20 19.18 14.13
N ARG A 164 -2.02 19.47 14.66
CA ARG A 164 -0.85 18.61 14.48
C ARG A 164 -0.82 17.60 15.62
N LEU A 165 -0.80 16.32 15.26
CA LEU A 165 -0.87 15.21 16.19
C LEU A 165 0.38 14.33 16.05
N ALA A 166 0.91 13.88 17.18
CA ALA A 166 2.02 12.96 17.28
C ALA A 166 1.68 11.82 18.24
N ARG A 167 2.55 10.81 18.30
CA ARG A 167 2.42 9.73 19.29
C ARG A 167 2.28 10.30 20.70
N GLY A 168 1.34 9.74 21.46
CA GLY A 168 0.99 10.20 22.81
C GLY A 168 -0.26 11.09 22.84
N ASP A 169 -0.70 11.64 21.71
CA ASP A 169 -2.01 12.26 21.59
C ASP A 169 -3.09 11.19 21.40
N GLU A 170 -4.16 11.21 22.19
CA GLU A 170 -5.27 10.25 22.06
C GLU A 170 -5.89 10.26 20.66
N LEU A 171 -5.98 11.45 20.04
CA LEU A 171 -6.51 11.60 18.69
C LEU A 171 -5.56 11.07 17.61
N PHE A 172 -4.24 11.00 17.89
CA PHE A 172 -3.29 10.33 17.00
C PHE A 172 -3.63 8.84 16.91
N ASP A 173 -3.75 8.19 18.08
CA ASP A 173 -4.00 6.74 18.19
C ASP A 173 -5.37 6.36 17.61
N ALA A 174 -6.38 7.22 17.76
CA ALA A 174 -7.70 7.00 17.15
C ALA A 174 -7.70 7.20 15.62
N THR A 175 -6.80 8.03 15.08
CA THR A 175 -6.71 8.32 13.64
C THR A 175 -5.88 7.26 12.91
N ALA A 176 -4.81 6.77 13.55
CA ALA A 176 -4.01 5.64 13.07
C ALA A 176 -4.90 4.39 12.97
N GLY A 177 -5.16 3.90 11.76
CA GLY A 177 -6.10 2.80 11.55
C GLY A 177 -7.59 3.19 11.69
N GLY A 178 -7.90 4.47 11.92
CA GLY A 178 -9.26 5.01 12.08
C GLY A 178 -10.05 5.17 10.78
N MET A 179 -9.49 4.74 9.64
CA MET A 179 -10.11 4.73 8.32
C MET A 179 -10.66 6.10 7.86
N GLY A 180 -10.06 7.20 8.33
CA GLY A 180 -10.45 8.56 7.99
C GLY A 180 -11.70 9.07 8.71
N LEU A 181 -12.16 8.38 9.76
CA LEU A 181 -13.38 8.72 10.50
C LEU A 181 -13.17 9.76 11.62
N THR A 182 -11.93 10.12 11.92
CA THR A 182 -11.58 11.17 12.90
C THR A 182 -11.40 12.55 12.26
N GLY A 183 -11.22 12.60 10.94
CA GLY A 183 -10.90 13.81 10.18
C GLY A 183 -10.12 13.50 8.90
N ILE A 184 -9.61 14.54 8.24
CA ILE A 184 -8.87 14.43 6.99
C ILE A 184 -7.40 14.75 7.23
N VAL A 185 -6.53 13.76 7.05
CA VAL A 185 -5.08 13.97 7.11
C VAL A 185 -4.66 14.84 5.93
N LEU A 186 -3.98 15.95 6.20
CA LEU A 186 -3.54 16.93 5.21
C LEU A 186 -2.07 16.70 4.82
N SER A 187 -1.21 16.49 5.81
CA SER A 187 0.23 16.25 5.63
C SER A 187 0.77 15.39 6.76
N ALA A 188 1.93 14.78 6.55
CA ALA A 188 2.63 14.00 7.56
C ALA A 188 4.15 14.17 7.46
N ARG A 189 4.83 14.08 8.60
CA ARG A 189 6.28 13.93 8.67
C ARG A 189 6.61 12.49 9.00
N LEU A 190 7.41 11.87 8.14
CA LEU A 190 7.75 10.45 8.18
C LEU A 190 9.23 10.29 8.51
N ARG A 191 9.55 9.34 9.39
CA ARG A 191 10.92 8.83 9.54
C ARG A 191 11.25 7.91 8.38
N LEU A 192 12.45 8.05 7.83
CA LEU A 192 12.93 7.30 6.68
C LEU A 192 13.92 6.21 7.10
N LEU A 193 14.07 5.21 6.23
CA LEU A 193 15.07 4.15 6.36
C LEU A 193 16.25 4.46 5.42
N ARG A 194 17.48 4.45 5.92
CA ARG A 194 18.66 4.58 5.06
C ARG A 194 18.89 3.29 4.26
N VAL A 195 19.20 3.43 2.98
CA VAL A 195 19.50 2.32 2.06
C VAL A 195 20.69 2.68 1.18
N GLU A 196 21.54 1.69 0.88
CA GLU A 196 22.74 1.89 0.06
C GLU A 196 22.54 1.46 -1.40
N SER A 197 21.49 0.66 -1.66
CA SER A 197 21.13 0.22 -3.00
C SER A 197 19.62 0.05 -3.17
N ALA A 198 19.19 -0.02 -4.44
CA ALA A 198 17.85 -0.41 -4.83
C ALA A 198 17.67 -1.93 -4.96
N TYR A 199 18.59 -2.70 -4.37
CA TYR A 199 18.63 -4.15 -4.42
C TYR A 199 18.43 -4.76 -3.04
N MET A 200 18.03 -6.01 -3.03
CA MET A 200 17.76 -6.83 -1.87
C MET A 200 18.63 -8.07 -1.94
N THR A 201 19.11 -8.52 -0.78
CA THR A 201 19.64 -9.87 -0.60
C THR A 201 18.46 -10.75 -0.18
N VAL A 202 18.14 -11.76 -0.98
CA VAL A 202 16.91 -12.55 -0.83
C VAL A 202 17.23 -14.03 -0.64
N ASP A 203 16.64 -14.59 0.41
CA ASP A 203 16.65 -16.02 0.69
C ASP A 203 15.28 -16.62 0.35
N ARG A 204 15.30 -17.80 -0.28
CA ARG A 204 14.09 -18.57 -0.61
C ARG A 204 14.20 -19.99 -0.13
N GLU A 205 13.12 -20.47 0.46
CA GLU A 205 13.08 -21.82 1.02
C GLU A 205 11.68 -22.42 0.87
N ARG A 206 11.61 -23.69 0.48
CA ARG A 206 10.35 -24.43 0.44
C ARG A 206 10.07 -25.09 1.77
N ALA A 207 8.83 -24.94 2.23
CA ALA A 207 8.27 -25.70 3.35
C ALA A 207 7.28 -26.74 2.83
N GLY A 208 7.38 -27.96 3.36
CA GLY A 208 6.59 -29.11 2.90
C GLY A 208 5.11 -29.05 3.26
N ASP A 209 4.79 -28.35 4.35
CA ASP A 209 3.45 -28.17 4.91
C ASP A 209 3.41 -26.90 5.78
N LEU A 210 2.24 -26.64 6.39
CA LEU A 210 2.00 -25.47 7.23
C LEU A 210 2.84 -25.46 8.51
N ASP A 211 3.03 -26.61 9.17
CA ASP A 211 3.78 -26.68 10.43
C ASP A 211 5.26 -26.41 10.19
N ASP A 212 5.80 -26.99 9.13
CA ASP A 212 7.17 -26.74 8.66
C ASP A 212 7.36 -25.25 8.32
N ALA A 213 6.38 -24.62 7.67
CA ALA A 213 6.43 -23.20 7.35
C ALA A 213 6.47 -22.33 8.61
N MET A 214 5.54 -22.55 9.56
CA MET A 214 5.46 -21.80 10.81
C MET A 214 6.73 -22.00 11.66
N ALA A 215 7.21 -23.24 11.79
CA ALA A 215 8.41 -23.54 12.57
C ALA A 215 9.65 -22.84 12.01
N ARG A 216 9.83 -22.80 10.68
CA ARG A 216 10.93 -22.10 10.03
C ARG A 216 10.85 -20.59 10.18
N MET A 217 9.64 -20.02 10.07
CA MET A 217 9.41 -18.58 10.28
C MET A 217 9.72 -18.20 11.73
N SER A 218 9.13 -18.88 12.71
CA SER A 218 9.38 -18.60 14.13
C SER A 218 10.84 -18.77 14.55
N ALA A 219 11.59 -19.67 13.91
CA ALA A 219 12.98 -19.91 14.27
C ALA A 219 13.96 -18.86 13.72
N ARG A 220 13.62 -18.16 12.63
CA ARG A 220 14.60 -17.42 11.82
C ARG A 220 14.14 -16.02 11.37
N ASP A 221 12.86 -15.67 11.47
CA ASP A 221 12.35 -14.40 10.92
C ASP A 221 13.02 -13.17 11.55
N ASP A 222 13.43 -13.24 12.82
CA ASP A 222 14.13 -12.16 13.52
C ASP A 222 15.54 -11.87 12.95
N GLU A 223 16.11 -12.82 12.20
CA GLU A 223 17.39 -12.63 11.50
C GLU A 223 17.25 -11.71 10.28
N TYR A 224 16.03 -11.54 9.76
CA TYR A 224 15.75 -10.77 8.54
C TYR A 224 14.87 -9.57 8.85
N ARG A 225 15.09 -8.45 8.16
CA ARG A 225 14.15 -7.32 8.24
C ARG A 225 12.82 -7.66 7.59
N TYR A 226 12.83 -8.36 6.46
CA TYR A 226 11.62 -8.68 5.70
C TYR A 226 11.41 -10.20 5.64
N SER A 227 10.22 -10.67 6.00
CA SER A 227 9.80 -12.07 5.87
C SER A 227 8.36 -12.19 5.40
N VAL A 228 8.10 -13.16 4.52
CA VAL A 228 6.75 -13.54 4.09
C VAL A 228 6.77 -14.97 3.57
N ALA A 229 5.62 -15.65 3.62
CA ALA A 229 5.42 -16.91 2.93
C ALA A 229 4.30 -16.78 1.88
N TRP A 230 4.56 -17.29 0.68
CA TRP A 230 3.46 -17.70 -0.20
C TRP A 230 2.96 -19.07 0.25
N ILE A 231 1.64 -19.23 0.42
CA ILE A 231 1.01 -20.46 0.93
C ILE A 231 0.10 -21.04 -0.15
N ASP A 232 0.23 -22.35 -0.42
CA ASP A 232 -0.70 -23.07 -1.30
C ASP A 232 -1.98 -23.47 -0.55
N CYS A 233 -2.99 -22.60 -0.56
CA CYS A 233 -4.28 -22.85 0.08
C CYS A 233 -5.13 -23.96 -0.59
N LEU A 234 -4.69 -24.52 -1.74
CA LEU A 234 -5.37 -25.63 -2.42
C LEU A 234 -4.71 -26.99 -2.15
N ALA A 235 -3.51 -27.01 -1.58
CA ALA A 235 -2.88 -28.25 -1.14
C ALA A 235 -3.68 -28.89 0.01
N ARG A 236 -3.62 -30.22 0.11
CA ARG A 236 -4.40 -31.02 1.06
C ARG A 236 -3.57 -32.18 1.61
N GLY A 237 -4.03 -32.80 2.70
CA GLY A 237 -3.35 -33.93 3.33
C GLY A 237 -1.97 -33.53 3.88
N ARG A 238 -0.95 -34.35 3.62
CA ARG A 238 0.43 -34.14 4.12
C ARG A 238 1.14 -32.90 3.58
N SER A 239 0.56 -32.20 2.61
CA SER A 239 1.12 -30.97 2.03
C SER A 239 0.22 -29.76 2.26
N LEU A 240 -0.77 -29.87 3.16
CA LEU A 240 -1.65 -28.76 3.52
C LEU A 240 -0.81 -27.54 3.89
N GLY A 241 -1.02 -26.42 3.21
CA GLY A 241 -0.31 -25.17 3.47
C GLY A 241 1.18 -25.19 3.14
N ARG A 242 1.64 -26.11 2.28
CA ARG A 242 3.01 -26.04 1.73
C ARG A 242 3.30 -24.63 1.20
N SER A 243 4.54 -24.19 1.36
CA SER A 243 4.85 -22.78 1.25
C SER A 243 6.20 -22.50 0.61
N VAL A 244 6.37 -21.28 0.12
CA VAL A 244 7.67 -20.71 -0.27
C VAL A 244 7.92 -19.51 0.64
N LEU A 245 8.88 -19.65 1.55
CA LEU A 245 9.35 -18.57 2.40
C LEU A 245 10.27 -17.68 1.57
N ILE A 246 10.08 -16.37 1.69
CA ILE A 246 10.83 -15.34 1.00
C ILE A 246 11.26 -14.31 2.05
N ARG A 247 12.56 -14.30 2.35
CA ARG A 247 13.15 -13.46 3.37
C ARG A 247 14.23 -12.58 2.75
N GLY A 248 14.51 -11.43 3.34
CA GLY A 248 15.60 -10.61 2.83
C GLY A 248 15.79 -9.28 3.53
N ASP A 249 16.82 -8.58 3.07
CA ASP A 249 17.30 -7.30 3.59
C ASP A 249 17.76 -6.41 2.44
N HIS A 250 17.84 -5.10 2.68
CA HIS A 250 18.45 -4.18 1.72
C HIS A 250 19.92 -4.57 1.49
N ALA A 251 20.31 -4.71 0.23
CA ALA A 251 21.68 -5.04 -0.13
C ALA A 251 22.59 -3.80 -0.01
N GLY A 252 23.83 -4.00 0.42
CA GLY A 252 24.88 -2.99 0.38
C GLY A 252 25.18 -2.52 -1.05
N ALA A 253 25.79 -1.34 -1.18
CA ALA A 253 26.14 -0.80 -2.50
C ALA A 253 27.14 -1.69 -3.28
N ASP A 254 27.97 -2.45 -2.57
CA ASP A 254 28.98 -3.37 -3.09
C ASP A 254 28.38 -4.62 -3.78
N LEU A 255 27.17 -5.03 -3.37
CA LEU A 255 26.46 -6.18 -3.92
C LEU A 255 25.58 -5.82 -5.13
N ALA A 256 25.36 -4.52 -5.39
CA ALA A 256 24.56 -4.08 -6.51
C ALA A 256 25.26 -4.36 -7.86
N PRO A 257 24.55 -4.89 -8.87
CA PRO A 257 25.14 -5.12 -10.19
C PRO A 257 25.74 -3.85 -10.81
N ALA A 258 26.95 -3.95 -11.37
CA ALA A 258 27.59 -2.84 -12.06
C ALA A 258 26.81 -2.46 -13.34
N GLY A 259 26.21 -1.26 -13.38
CA GLY A 259 25.39 -0.76 -14.49
C GLY A 259 25.66 0.70 -14.87
N ARG A 260 25.40 1.06 -16.15
CA ARG A 260 25.59 2.42 -16.69
C ARG A 260 24.43 3.36 -16.26
N GLY A 261 24.73 4.40 -15.47
CA GLY A 261 23.81 5.49 -15.11
C GLY A 261 23.04 5.27 -13.79
N ASN A 262 22.93 6.33 -12.97
CA ASN A 262 22.36 6.44 -11.61
C ASN A 262 22.76 5.39 -10.54
N GLY A 263 23.70 4.49 -10.82
CA GLY A 263 24.34 3.64 -9.81
C GLY A 263 23.41 2.62 -9.14
N ALA A 264 23.85 2.09 -7.99
CA ALA A 264 23.16 1.08 -7.20
C ALA A 264 21.72 1.45 -6.78
N LEU A 265 21.35 2.73 -6.83
CA LEU A 265 20.09 3.30 -6.33
C LEU A 265 19.05 3.60 -7.43
N ALA A 266 19.27 3.17 -8.67
CA ALA A 266 18.32 3.40 -9.75
C ALA A 266 17.02 2.61 -9.55
N VAL A 267 15.87 3.31 -9.50
CA VAL A 267 14.54 2.68 -9.48
C VAL A 267 13.90 2.81 -10.86
N PRO A 268 13.64 1.70 -11.59
CA PRO A 268 12.95 1.73 -12.86
C PRO A 268 11.53 2.25 -12.70
N GLY A 269 11.10 3.15 -13.61
CA GLY A 269 9.76 3.75 -13.60
C GLY A 269 8.60 2.74 -13.76
N GLY A 270 7.38 3.20 -13.46
CA GLY A 270 6.17 2.38 -13.43
C GLY A 270 5.88 1.56 -14.70
N THR A 271 5.15 0.46 -14.53
CA THR A 271 4.90 -0.47 -15.63
C THR A 271 3.81 0.03 -16.58
N LYS A 272 4.10 -0.02 -17.90
CA LYS A 272 3.15 0.40 -18.94
C LYS A 272 2.10 -0.67 -19.27
N LEU A 273 2.32 -1.93 -18.89
CA LEU A 273 1.39 -3.02 -19.16
C LEU A 273 0.13 -2.92 -18.28
N ALA A 274 -1.04 -3.15 -18.86
CA ALA A 274 -2.31 -3.21 -18.16
C ALA A 274 -3.04 -4.51 -18.51
N ALA A 275 -3.71 -5.10 -17.52
CA ALA A 275 -4.55 -6.26 -17.74
C ALA A 275 -5.67 -5.93 -18.74
N PRO A 276 -5.99 -6.85 -19.67
CA PRO A 276 -7.07 -6.64 -20.63
C PRO A 276 -8.40 -6.31 -19.93
N PRO A 277 -9.28 -5.50 -20.54
CA PRO A 277 -10.58 -5.15 -19.97
C PRO A 277 -11.55 -6.35 -19.94
N TRP A 278 -11.24 -7.41 -20.69
CA TRP A 278 -12.00 -8.66 -20.75
C TRP A 278 -11.04 -9.82 -20.45
N THR A 279 -11.47 -10.76 -19.62
CA THR A 279 -10.69 -11.95 -19.27
C THR A 279 -11.50 -13.21 -19.58
N PRO A 280 -10.91 -14.20 -20.29
CA PRO A 280 -11.63 -15.42 -20.64
C PRO A 280 -12.21 -16.11 -19.40
N PRO A 281 -13.49 -16.53 -19.43
CA PRO A 281 -14.07 -17.24 -18.31
C PRO A 281 -13.32 -18.56 -18.08
N GLY A 282 -12.99 -18.86 -16.82
CA GLY A 282 -12.39 -20.14 -16.43
C GLY A 282 -10.87 -20.17 -16.24
N LEU A 283 -10.18 -19.03 -16.41
CA LEU A 283 -8.74 -18.90 -16.07
C LEU A 283 -8.44 -19.18 -14.59
N LEU A 284 -9.40 -18.94 -13.70
CA LEU A 284 -9.27 -19.12 -12.24
C LEU A 284 -10.28 -20.12 -11.71
N ARG A 285 -10.35 -21.30 -12.34
CA ARG A 285 -11.02 -22.47 -11.76
C ARG A 285 -10.08 -23.11 -10.74
N ARG A 286 -10.65 -23.86 -9.79
CA ARG A 286 -9.86 -24.60 -8.80
C ARG A 286 -8.79 -25.50 -9.43
N SER A 287 -9.06 -26.07 -10.62
CA SER A 287 -8.08 -26.88 -11.37
C SER A 287 -6.93 -26.08 -11.96
N THR A 288 -7.20 -24.92 -12.57
CA THR A 288 -6.14 -24.07 -13.16
C THR A 288 -5.26 -23.46 -12.08
N VAL A 289 -5.87 -23.00 -10.98
CA VAL A 289 -5.12 -22.50 -9.81
C VAL A 289 -4.27 -23.61 -9.19
N ARG A 290 -4.78 -24.84 -9.09
CA ARG A 290 -3.98 -25.98 -8.60
C ARG A 290 -2.77 -26.27 -9.47
N ILE A 291 -2.91 -26.22 -10.80
CA ILE A 291 -1.78 -26.40 -11.73
C ILE A 291 -0.77 -25.26 -11.56
N PHE A 292 -1.24 -24.02 -11.50
CA PHE A 292 -0.39 -22.86 -11.27
C PHE A 292 0.38 -22.97 -9.93
N ASN A 293 -0.31 -23.32 -8.85
CA ASN A 293 0.29 -23.49 -7.52
C ASN A 293 1.34 -24.60 -7.52
N GLU A 294 1.09 -25.74 -8.17
CA GLU A 294 2.08 -26.81 -8.31
C GLU A 294 3.30 -26.33 -9.10
N ALA A 295 3.09 -25.64 -10.22
CA ALA A 295 4.19 -25.12 -11.04
C ALA A 295 5.03 -24.08 -10.27
N TYR A 296 4.39 -23.15 -9.57
CA TYR A 296 5.06 -22.13 -8.75
C TYR A 296 5.85 -22.75 -7.59
N TYR A 297 5.24 -23.68 -6.85
CA TYR A 297 5.92 -24.38 -5.76
C TYR A 297 7.10 -25.23 -6.27
N ARG A 298 6.96 -25.86 -7.44
CA ARG A 298 8.04 -26.69 -8.02
C ARG A 298 9.17 -25.87 -8.62
N SER A 299 8.87 -24.70 -9.19
CA SER A 299 9.88 -23.79 -9.76
C SER A 299 10.67 -23.04 -8.70
N ALA A 300 10.12 -22.86 -7.50
CA ALA A 300 10.87 -22.33 -6.37
C ALA A 300 12.02 -23.27 -5.96
N PRO A 301 13.20 -22.74 -5.60
CA PRO A 301 14.33 -23.54 -5.16
C PRO A 301 13.99 -24.30 -3.86
N VAL A 302 14.64 -25.45 -3.62
CA VAL A 302 14.54 -26.12 -2.30
C VAL A 302 15.02 -25.17 -1.21
N SER A 303 16.22 -24.61 -1.44
CA SER A 303 16.85 -23.59 -0.61
C SER A 303 17.77 -22.78 -1.53
N GLU A 304 17.69 -21.46 -1.44
CA GLU A 304 18.57 -20.50 -2.11
C GLU A 304 18.84 -19.38 -1.12
N ILE A 305 20.12 -19.04 -0.92
CA ILE A 305 20.55 -18.04 0.06
C ILE A 305 21.33 -16.96 -0.68
N GLY A 306 21.08 -15.70 -0.34
CA GLY A 306 21.88 -14.57 -0.78
C GLY A 306 21.62 -14.12 -2.22
N ARG A 307 20.47 -14.43 -2.81
CA ARG A 307 20.18 -14.02 -4.19
C ARG A 307 19.96 -12.51 -4.26
N ILE A 308 20.76 -11.83 -5.08
CA ILE A 308 20.60 -10.40 -5.31
C ILE A 308 19.45 -10.14 -6.28
N GLU A 309 18.50 -9.31 -5.88
CA GLU A 309 17.35 -8.93 -6.68
C GLU A 309 17.03 -7.45 -6.56
N HIS A 310 16.48 -6.87 -7.62
CA HIS A 310 15.96 -5.51 -7.53
C HIS A 310 14.78 -5.45 -6.53
N MET A 311 14.64 -4.35 -5.78
CA MET A 311 13.60 -4.22 -4.74
C MET A 311 12.17 -4.37 -5.28
N ARG A 312 11.92 -3.96 -6.53
CA ARG A 312 10.58 -3.97 -7.14
C ARG A 312 9.92 -5.36 -7.16
N PRO A 313 10.50 -6.40 -7.79
CA PRO A 313 9.93 -7.76 -7.73
C PRO A 313 9.89 -8.34 -6.32
N PHE A 314 10.77 -7.87 -5.41
CA PHE A 314 10.74 -8.28 -4.01
C PHE A 314 9.51 -7.71 -3.28
N PHE A 315 9.29 -6.39 -3.28
CA PHE A 315 8.18 -5.75 -2.56
C PHE A 315 6.85 -5.81 -3.30
N TRP A 316 6.85 -5.57 -4.62
CA TRP A 316 5.65 -5.36 -5.43
C TRP A 316 5.63 -6.25 -6.68
N PRO A 317 5.69 -7.59 -6.55
CA PRO A 317 5.73 -8.50 -7.68
C PRO A 317 4.53 -8.34 -8.63
N LEU A 318 3.36 -7.96 -8.09
CA LEU A 318 2.11 -7.81 -8.84
C LEU A 318 1.93 -6.41 -9.48
N ASP A 319 2.70 -5.41 -9.06
CA ASP A 319 2.62 -4.05 -9.64
C ASP A 319 3.23 -3.97 -11.05
N SER A 320 3.83 -5.06 -11.51
CA SER A 320 4.23 -5.23 -12.91
C SER A 320 3.02 -5.29 -13.87
N VAL A 321 1.79 -5.48 -13.38
CA VAL A 321 0.58 -5.51 -14.21
C VAL A 321 -0.51 -4.60 -13.63
N ARG A 322 -0.80 -3.48 -14.31
CA ARG A 322 -1.88 -2.58 -13.88
C ARG A 322 -3.24 -3.27 -13.99
N ASN A 323 -4.11 -3.07 -12.99
CA ASN A 323 -5.47 -3.65 -12.95
C ASN A 323 -5.50 -5.18 -13.05
N TRP A 324 -4.50 -5.87 -12.52
CA TRP A 324 -4.44 -7.34 -12.52
C TRP A 324 -5.69 -7.99 -11.90
N ASN A 325 -6.41 -7.28 -11.02
CA ASN A 325 -7.71 -7.72 -10.47
C ASN A 325 -8.78 -8.00 -11.55
N ARG A 326 -8.64 -7.51 -12.78
CA ARG A 326 -9.54 -7.86 -13.89
C ARG A 326 -9.40 -9.31 -14.34
N ILE A 327 -8.24 -9.94 -14.07
CA ILE A 327 -7.96 -11.34 -14.42
C ILE A 327 -8.89 -12.31 -13.68
N TYR A 328 -9.48 -11.86 -12.56
CA TYR A 328 -10.48 -12.60 -11.78
C TYR A 328 -11.79 -12.92 -12.51
N GLY A 329 -12.04 -12.28 -13.65
CA GLY A 329 -13.25 -12.54 -14.45
C GLY A 329 -14.49 -11.83 -13.90
N PRO A 330 -15.66 -12.07 -14.51
CA PRO A 330 -16.87 -11.28 -14.28
C PRO A 330 -17.51 -11.46 -12.90
N SER A 331 -17.26 -12.59 -12.24
CA SER A 331 -17.74 -12.84 -10.87
C SER A 331 -16.85 -12.17 -9.81
N GLY A 332 -15.71 -11.60 -10.20
CA GLY A 332 -14.77 -10.96 -9.29
C GLY A 332 -13.99 -11.93 -8.40
N PHE A 333 -13.37 -11.38 -7.36
CA PHE A 333 -12.63 -12.11 -6.34
C PHE A 333 -12.84 -11.46 -4.98
N LEU A 334 -13.10 -12.27 -3.96
CA LEU A 334 -13.20 -11.79 -2.59
C LEU A 334 -11.83 -11.97 -1.93
N GLN A 335 -11.18 -10.84 -1.60
CA GLN A 335 -10.01 -10.86 -0.73
C GLN A 335 -10.50 -11.14 0.69
N TYR A 336 -9.81 -12.05 1.38
CA TYR A 336 -10.01 -12.29 2.80
C TYR A 336 -8.64 -12.31 3.49
N GLN A 337 -8.49 -11.47 4.51
CA GLN A 337 -7.28 -11.39 5.34
C GLN A 337 -7.68 -11.48 6.80
N LEU A 338 -6.93 -12.27 7.55
CA LEU A 338 -7.13 -12.52 8.96
C LEU A 338 -5.78 -12.59 9.66
N VAL A 339 -5.77 -12.31 10.96
CA VAL A 339 -4.63 -12.54 11.85
C VAL A 339 -5.10 -13.42 13.00
N VAL A 340 -4.27 -14.38 13.38
CA VAL A 340 -4.55 -15.29 14.49
C VAL A 340 -3.44 -15.11 15.52
N PRO A 341 -3.76 -14.98 16.82
CA PRO A 341 -2.74 -14.88 17.87
C PRO A 341 -1.86 -16.12 17.93
N PHE A 342 -0.62 -15.96 18.39
CA PHE A 342 0.24 -17.10 18.74
C PHE A 342 -0.45 -18.03 19.75
N GLY A 343 -0.25 -19.33 19.58
CA GLY A 343 -0.93 -20.38 20.34
C GLY A 343 -2.31 -20.75 19.83
N ARG A 344 -2.77 -20.15 18.72
CA ARG A 344 -4.06 -20.46 18.05
C ARG A 344 -3.87 -20.93 16.61
N GLU A 345 -2.75 -21.58 16.33
CA GLU A 345 -2.38 -22.10 15.00
C GLU A 345 -3.41 -23.11 14.46
N ASP A 346 -4.20 -23.74 15.34
CA ASP A 346 -5.34 -24.60 15.02
C ASP A 346 -6.37 -23.89 14.14
N ALA A 347 -6.69 -22.62 14.45
CA ALA A 347 -7.64 -21.83 13.67
C ALA A 347 -7.12 -21.51 12.27
N LEU A 348 -5.81 -21.27 12.13
CA LEU A 348 -5.18 -21.06 10.83
C LEU A 348 -5.28 -22.35 9.98
N ARG A 349 -5.00 -23.52 10.57
CA ARG A 349 -5.15 -24.80 9.89
C ARG A 349 -6.58 -25.04 9.43
N GLU A 350 -7.55 -24.87 10.32
CA GLU A 350 -8.97 -25.07 10.02
C GLU A 350 -9.42 -24.19 8.84
N SER A 351 -8.89 -22.96 8.75
CA SER A 351 -9.19 -22.05 7.65
C SER A 351 -8.70 -22.53 6.27
N LEU A 352 -7.66 -23.37 6.22
CA LEU A 352 -7.11 -23.94 4.97
C LEU A 352 -7.72 -25.29 4.58
N GLU A 353 -8.28 -26.01 5.56
CA GLU A 353 -8.93 -27.31 5.34
C GLU A 353 -10.31 -27.16 4.69
N ARG A 354 -11.06 -26.14 5.11
CA ARG A 354 -12.35 -25.75 4.54
C ARG A 354 -12.20 -25.23 3.11
#